data_AF-A0A5J4N6F0-F1
#
_entry.id   AF-A0A5J4N6F0-F1
#
_cell.length_a   1.000
_cell.length_b   1.000
_cell.length_c   1.000
_cell.angle_alpha   90.00
_cell.angle_beta   90.00
_cell.angle_gamma   90.00
#
_symmetry.space_group_name_H-M   'P 1'
#
loop_
_entity.id
_entity.type
_entity.pdbx_description
1 polymer ?
#
loop_
_entity_poly.entity_id
_entity_poly.type
_entity_poly.pdbx_seq_one_letter_code
_entity_poly.pdbx_strand_id
1 'polypeptide(L)'
;MHLHWFLQYLEYRFGKCVRWIASLIFCLQMWVYISLALYAPSLAFSQDVSSNVHFVYKMLGGISAHQFLVPFPKIVVGLPIWLSLISTGLVTTFYTALGGIRAVMWTDVFQLLILTAGMCVVVTFGIIKAGGPQRVWTIALENKRLQSFSFSPDPFLRHSVWSLAIGGASLVLSTFSANQTLVQRYLS
;
A
#
# COMPACT_ATOMS: atom_id res chain seq x y z
N MET A 1 10.42 10.11 -33.67
CA MET A 1 10.19 11.27 -32.76
C MET A 1 9.87 10.69 -31.39
N HIS A 2 10.88 10.54 -30.52
CA HIS A 2 10.75 9.81 -29.26
C HIS A 2 10.08 10.70 -28.20
N LEU A 3 8.79 10.46 -27.93
CA LEU A 3 8.11 11.03 -26.78
C LEU A 3 8.57 10.29 -25.52
N HIS A 4 9.50 10.88 -24.77
CA HIS A 4 10.01 10.27 -23.53
C HIS A 4 9.07 10.46 -22.33
N TRP A 5 8.13 11.41 -22.37
CA TRP A 5 7.35 11.82 -21.19
C TRP A 5 5.94 12.29 -21.54
N PHE A 6 4.92 11.80 -20.83
CA PHE A 6 3.50 12.18 -21.01
C PHE A 6 3.29 13.70 -20.85
N LEU A 7 3.98 14.34 -19.90
CA LEU A 7 3.91 15.79 -19.71
C LEU A 7 4.41 16.60 -20.91
N GLN A 8 5.31 16.03 -21.72
CA GLN A 8 5.84 16.67 -22.92
C GLN A 8 4.85 16.59 -24.09
N TYR A 9 3.98 15.56 -24.11
CA TYR A 9 2.84 15.51 -25.01
C TYR A 9 1.84 16.65 -24.71
N LEU A 10 1.52 16.87 -23.44
CA LEU A 10 0.63 17.96 -23.02
C LEU A 10 1.20 19.34 -23.35
N GLU A 11 2.52 19.52 -23.23
CA GLU A 11 3.21 20.76 -23.64
C GLU A 11 3.04 21.04 -25.14
N TYR A 12 3.19 20.01 -25.99
CA TYR A 12 3.05 20.15 -27.44
C TYR A 12 1.62 20.53 -27.87
N ARG A 13 0.59 20.06 -27.13
CA ARG A 13 -0.82 20.30 -27.49
C ARG A 13 -1.42 21.56 -26.87
N PHE A 14 -1.08 21.88 -25.62
CA PHE A 14 -1.74 22.95 -24.83
C PHE A 14 -0.78 24.03 -24.33
N GLY A 15 0.51 23.93 -24.66
CA GLY A 15 1.52 24.92 -24.32
C GLY A 15 2.18 24.74 -22.94
N LYS A 16 3.17 25.59 -22.65
CA LYS A 16 4.08 25.45 -21.51
C LYS A 16 3.44 25.65 -20.14
N CYS A 17 2.41 26.50 -20.02
CA CYS A 17 1.72 26.72 -18.75
C CYS A 17 1.03 25.46 -18.21
N VAL A 18 0.39 24.69 -19.10
CA VAL A 18 -0.27 23.42 -18.73
C VAL A 18 0.74 22.42 -18.20
N ARG A 19 1.97 22.38 -18.75
CA ARG A 19 3.04 21.53 -18.24
C ARG A 19 3.40 21.86 -16.80
N TRP A 20 3.59 23.14 -16.47
CA TRP A 20 3.95 23.56 -15.12
C TRP A 20 2.86 23.22 -14.10
N ILE A 21 1.60 23.53 -14.43
CA ILE A 21 0.45 23.24 -13.56
C ILE A 21 0.29 21.72 -13.36
N ALA A 22 0.31 20.93 -14.44
CA ALA A 22 0.18 19.48 -14.36
C ALA A 22 1.33 18.83 -13.58
N SER A 23 2.57 19.32 -13.76
CA SER A 23 3.74 18.83 -13.01
C SER A 23 3.63 19.15 -11.52
N LEU A 24 3.19 20.36 -11.16
CA LEU A 24 2.99 20.73 -9.76
C LEU A 24 1.91 19.90 -9.08
N ILE A 25 0.77 19.71 -9.74
CA ILE A 25 -0.33 18.88 -9.23
C ILE A 25 0.14 17.43 -9.04
N PHE A 26 0.86 16.87 -10.02
CA PHE A 26 1.38 15.51 -9.95
C PHE A 26 2.41 15.34 -8.83
N CYS A 27 3.34 16.29 -8.66
CA CYS A 27 4.33 16.24 -7.58
C CYS A 27 3.66 16.28 -6.19
N LEU A 28 2.67 17.16 -6.01
CA LEU A 28 1.91 17.24 -4.75
C LEU A 28 1.12 15.95 -4.48
N GLN A 29 0.44 15.42 -5.51
CA GLN A 29 -0.27 14.15 -5.42
C GLN A 29 0.67 13.00 -5.03
N MET A 30 1.85 12.90 -5.65
CA MET A 30 2.83 11.85 -5.36
C MET A 30 3.41 11.96 -3.95
N TRP A 31 3.63 13.17 -3.45
CA TRP A 31 4.05 13.40 -2.06
C TRP A 31 3.04 12.87 -1.05
N VAL A 32 1.76 13.20 -1.25
CA VAL A 32 0.68 12.70 -0.39
C VAL A 32 0.54 11.18 -0.50
N TYR A 33 0.63 10.64 -1.72
CA TYR A 33 0.53 9.21 -1.96
C TYR A 33 1.65 8.42 -1.26
N ILE A 34 2.91 8.81 -1.42
CA ILE A 34 4.05 8.14 -0.78
C ILE A 34 3.97 8.25 0.74
N SER A 35 3.51 9.39 1.28
CA SER A 35 3.30 9.58 2.71
C SER A 35 2.28 8.58 3.28
N LEU A 36 1.15 8.41 2.58
CA LEU A 36 0.12 7.45 2.98
C LEU A 36 0.59 6.00 2.81
N ALA A 37 1.31 5.70 1.72
CA ALA A 37 1.83 4.37 1.43
C ALA A 37 2.86 3.90 2.48
N LEU A 38 3.72 4.80 2.98
CA LEU A 38 4.68 4.50 4.05
C LEU A 38 4.05 4.41 5.44
N TYR A 39 2.84 4.97 5.63
CA TYR A 39 2.15 4.91 6.92
C TYR A 39 1.68 3.49 7.28
N ALA A 40 1.17 2.72 6.33
CA ALA A 40 0.70 1.35 6.58
C ALA A 40 1.81 0.41 7.11
N PRO A 41 3.00 0.29 6.48
CA PRO A 41 4.07 -0.55 6.99
C PRO A 41 4.70 -0.02 8.28
N SER A 42 4.77 1.31 8.48
CA SER A 42 5.28 1.86 9.75
C SER A 42 4.34 1.59 10.92
N LEU A 43 3.02 1.60 10.70
CA LEU A 43 2.03 1.19 11.69
C LEU A 43 2.19 -0.29 12.04
N ALA A 44 2.25 -1.18 11.04
CA ALA A 44 2.44 -2.62 11.27
C ALA A 44 3.74 -2.91 12.02
N PHE A 45 4.85 -2.30 11.61
CA PHE A 45 6.15 -2.43 12.29
C PHE A 45 6.10 -1.97 13.74
N SER A 46 5.43 -0.84 14.02
CA SER A 46 5.28 -0.34 15.40
C SER A 46 4.42 -1.25 16.27
N GLN A 47 3.42 -1.93 15.69
CA GLN A 47 2.56 -2.89 16.39
C GLN A 47 3.30 -4.19 16.71
N ASP A 48 4.08 -4.72 15.76
CA ASP A 48 4.84 -5.97 15.94
C ASP A 48 5.94 -5.82 17.00
N VAL A 49 6.68 -4.71 16.96
CA VAL A 49 7.70 -4.39 17.97
C VAL A 49 7.07 -4.28 19.37
N SER A 50 5.89 -3.66 19.48
CA SER A 50 5.16 -3.54 20.75
C SER A 50 4.67 -4.88 21.29
N SER A 51 4.10 -5.73 20.43
CA SER A 51 3.59 -7.06 20.79
C SER A 51 4.69 -7.99 21.31
N ASN A 52 5.82 -8.04 20.60
CA ASN A 52 6.93 -8.92 20.96
C ASN A 52 7.57 -8.50 22.30
N VAL A 53 7.67 -7.20 22.55
CA VAL A 53 8.18 -6.71 23.84
C VAL A 53 7.21 -6.99 24.99
N HIS A 54 5.89 -6.84 24.78
CA HIS A 54 4.90 -7.21 25.81
C HIS A 54 4.95 -8.72 26.15
N PHE A 55 5.16 -9.58 25.14
CA PHE A 55 5.37 -11.01 25.34
C PHE A 55 6.66 -11.33 26.11
N VAL A 56 7.78 -10.69 25.74
CA VAL A 56 9.08 -10.83 26.43
C VAL A 56 9.00 -10.36 27.89
N TYR A 57 8.33 -9.23 28.17
CA TYR A 57 8.06 -8.77 29.53
C TYR A 57 7.24 -9.78 30.33
N LYS A 58 6.24 -10.42 29.71
CA LYS A 58 5.37 -11.42 30.34
C LYS A 58 6.10 -12.75 30.60
N MET A 59 7.06 -13.13 29.75
CA MET A 59 7.91 -14.31 29.89
C MET A 59 9.00 -14.14 30.95
N LEU A 60 9.66 -12.97 31.00
CA LEU A 60 10.79 -12.70 31.90
C LEU A 60 10.38 -12.20 33.30
N GLY A 61 9.13 -11.79 33.49
CA GLY A 61 8.72 -11.00 34.66
C GLY A 61 7.58 -11.59 35.48
N GLY A 62 7.85 -12.64 36.26
CA GLY A 62 7.20 -12.77 37.57
C GLY A 62 7.58 -11.54 38.41
N ILE A 63 6.60 -10.69 38.71
CA ILE A 63 6.46 -9.58 39.69
C ILE A 63 7.70 -8.70 40.05
N SER A 64 8.91 -9.24 40.23
CA SER A 64 10.09 -8.52 40.76
C SER A 64 10.98 -7.81 39.73
N ALA A 65 10.86 -8.08 38.42
CA ALA A 65 11.70 -7.43 37.39
C ALA A 65 11.12 -6.08 36.87
N HIS A 66 9.90 -5.73 37.30
CA HIS A 66 9.11 -4.64 36.72
C HIS A 66 9.63 -3.22 37.06
N GLN A 67 10.63 -3.09 37.94
CA GLN A 67 11.23 -1.81 38.33
C GLN A 67 12.61 -1.59 37.70
N PHE A 68 13.36 -2.67 37.41
CA PHE A 68 14.78 -2.61 37.05
C PHE A 68 15.02 -2.64 35.53
N LEU A 69 14.15 -3.34 34.77
CA LEU A 69 14.32 -3.51 33.31
C LEU A 69 13.41 -2.61 32.47
N VAL A 70 12.53 -1.78 33.05
CA VAL A 70 11.67 -0.83 32.30
C VAL A 70 12.42 0.10 31.33
N PRO A 71 13.65 0.60 31.62
CA PRO A 71 14.29 1.53 30.69
C PRO A 71 14.78 0.86 29.39
N PHE A 72 15.18 -0.42 29.41
CA PHE A 72 15.79 -1.06 28.24
C PHE A 72 14.81 -1.33 27.10
N PRO A 73 13.59 -1.87 27.34
CA PRO A 73 12.65 -2.09 26.27
C PRO A 73 11.87 -0.83 25.92
N LYS A 74 11.85 0.23 26.75
CA LYS A 74 11.41 1.56 26.28
C LYS A 74 12.34 2.16 25.22
N ILE A 75 13.63 1.81 25.20
CA ILE A 75 14.56 2.22 24.13
C ILE A 75 14.27 1.48 22.82
N VAL A 76 13.81 0.23 22.88
CA VAL A 76 13.45 -0.59 21.71
C VAL A 76 11.99 -0.37 21.26
N VAL A 77 11.07 -0.06 22.18
CA VAL A 77 9.62 0.16 21.96
C VAL A 77 9.24 1.63 21.83
N GLY A 78 10.08 2.54 22.32
CA GLY A 78 9.84 3.98 22.28
C GLY A 78 10.36 4.66 21.02
N LEU A 79 10.61 3.92 19.93
CA LEU A 79 10.84 4.56 18.64
C LEU A 79 9.53 5.25 18.22
N PRO A 80 9.46 6.59 18.18
CA PRO A 80 8.27 7.26 17.67
C PRO A 80 8.07 6.80 16.22
N ILE A 81 6.81 6.69 15.79
CA ILE A 81 6.46 6.30 14.40
C ILE A 81 7.20 7.16 13.37
N TRP A 82 7.50 8.42 13.74
CA TRP A 82 8.35 9.32 12.96
C TRP A 82 9.75 8.78 12.69
N LEU A 83 10.37 8.09 13.63
CA LEU A 83 11.72 7.53 13.48
C LEU A 83 11.72 6.26 12.60
N SER A 84 10.67 5.43 12.65
CA SER A 84 10.53 4.31 11.71
C SER A 84 10.22 4.78 10.28
N LEU A 85 9.42 5.83 10.13
CA LEU A 85 9.19 6.53 8.86
C LEU A 85 10.48 7.07 8.25
N ILE A 86 11.31 7.77 9.05
CA ILE A 86 12.59 8.31 8.57
C ILE A 86 13.55 7.18 8.22
N SER A 87 13.66 6.14 9.04
CA SER A 87 14.55 5.00 8.78
C SER A 87 14.18 4.26 7.49
N THR A 88 12.90 3.93 7.30
CA THR A 88 12.42 3.23 6.09
C THR A 88 12.57 4.09 4.85
N GLY A 89 12.27 5.39 4.94
CA GLY A 89 12.46 6.36 3.85
C GLY A 89 13.93 6.53 3.45
N LEU A 90 14.84 6.57 4.41
CA LEU A 90 16.28 6.72 4.18
C LEU A 90 16.86 5.47 3.50
N VAL A 91 16.55 4.27 4.01
CA VAL A 91 16.94 3.01 3.36
C VAL A 91 16.38 2.96 1.93
N THR A 92 15.11 3.37 1.75
CA THR A 92 14.44 3.37 0.44
C THR A 92 15.12 4.30 -0.55
N THR A 93 15.48 5.49 -0.09
CA THR A 93 16.16 6.49 -0.91
C THR A 93 17.56 6.04 -1.29
N PHE A 94 18.33 5.46 -0.35
CA PHE A 94 19.68 4.96 -0.62
C PHE A 94 19.69 3.85 -1.66
N TYR A 95 18.85 2.82 -1.51
CA TYR A 95 18.84 1.72 -2.50
C TYR A 95 18.29 2.18 -3.86
N THR A 96 17.33 3.11 -3.88
CA THR A 96 16.78 3.68 -5.12
C THR A 96 17.83 4.56 -5.83
N ALA A 97 18.61 5.34 -5.09
CA ALA A 97 19.65 6.21 -5.62
C ALA A 97 20.80 5.40 -6.25
N LEU A 98 21.22 4.30 -5.62
CA LEU A 98 22.32 3.46 -6.11
C LEU A 98 21.91 2.57 -7.29
N GLY A 99 20.67 2.05 -7.28
CA GLY A 99 20.23 1.04 -8.24
C GLY A 99 19.59 1.59 -9.52
N GLY A 100 19.13 2.84 -9.52
CA GLY A 100 18.38 3.43 -10.64
C GLY A 100 17.07 2.68 -10.95
N ILE A 101 16.44 3.00 -12.08
CA ILE A 101 15.10 2.46 -12.41
C ILE A 101 15.08 0.93 -12.60
N ARG A 102 16.19 0.34 -13.07
CA ARG A 102 16.31 -1.11 -13.27
C ARG A 102 16.30 -1.89 -11.96
N ALA A 103 17.00 -1.41 -10.93
CA ALA A 103 16.97 -2.05 -9.62
C ALA A 103 15.59 -1.94 -8.97
N VAL A 104 14.94 -0.77 -9.09
CA VAL A 104 13.58 -0.55 -8.58
C VAL A 104 12.59 -1.53 -9.19
N MET A 105 12.68 -1.79 -10.51
CA MET A 105 11.83 -2.78 -11.18
C MET A 105 12.05 -4.18 -10.64
N TRP A 106 13.31 -4.59 -10.42
CA TRP A 106 13.61 -5.89 -9.84
C TRP A 106 13.07 -6.04 -8.42
N THR A 107 13.19 -5.01 -7.57
CA THR A 107 12.60 -5.04 -6.23
C THR A 107 11.06 -5.11 -6.27
N ASP A 108 10.42 -4.44 -7.23
CA ASP A 108 8.97 -4.45 -7.41
C ASP A 108 8.46 -5.86 -7.82
N VAL A 109 9.21 -6.56 -8.69
CA VAL A 109 8.90 -7.95 -9.07
C VAL A 109 8.99 -8.88 -7.86
N PHE A 110 10.05 -8.77 -7.06
CA PHE A 110 10.16 -9.57 -5.83
C PHE A 110 9.07 -9.25 -4.82
N GLN A 111 8.74 -7.96 -4.65
CA GLN A 111 7.66 -7.52 -3.76
C GLN A 111 6.30 -8.07 -4.23
N LEU A 112 6.01 -8.06 -5.54
CA LEU A 112 4.79 -8.63 -6.10
C LEU A 112 4.70 -10.13 -5.84
N LEU A 113 5.79 -10.88 -6.05
CA LEU A 113 5.82 -12.33 -5.79
C LEU A 113 5.58 -12.65 -4.32
N ILE A 114 6.28 -11.97 -3.40
CA ILE A 114 6.19 -12.23 -1.96
C ILE A 114 4.81 -11.83 -1.42
N LEU A 115 4.29 -10.65 -1.79
CA LEU A 115 2.97 -10.21 -1.34
C LEU A 115 1.85 -11.11 -1.89
N THR A 116 1.97 -11.56 -3.14
CA THR A 116 0.99 -12.48 -3.74
C THR A 116 1.01 -13.84 -3.04
N ALA A 117 2.20 -14.41 -2.81
CA ALA A 117 2.33 -15.66 -2.08
C ALA A 117 1.81 -15.53 -0.64
N GLY A 118 2.13 -14.43 0.05
CA GLY A 118 1.62 -14.13 1.39
C GLY A 118 0.10 -14.06 1.44
N MET A 119 -0.53 -13.39 0.47
CA MET A 119 -1.99 -13.37 0.37
C MET A 119 -2.58 -14.76 0.15
N CYS A 120 -1.99 -15.59 -0.71
CA CYS A 120 -2.44 -16.97 -0.89
C CYS A 120 -2.39 -17.76 0.42
N VAL A 121 -1.29 -17.65 1.17
CA VAL A 121 -1.13 -18.31 2.48
C VAL A 121 -2.19 -17.83 3.47
N VAL A 122 -2.39 -16.53 3.60
CA VAL A 122 -3.40 -15.95 4.51
C VAL A 122 -4.81 -16.43 4.15
N VAL A 123 -5.14 -16.49 2.85
CA VAL A 123 -6.43 -17.01 2.39
C VAL A 123 -6.60 -18.49 2.74
N THR A 124 -5.59 -19.33 2.47
CA THR A 124 -5.65 -20.76 2.78
C THR A 124 -5.80 -21.01 4.29
N PHE A 125 -5.01 -20.33 5.14
CA PHE A 125 -5.16 -20.45 6.59
C PHE A 125 -6.50 -19.91 7.10
N GLY A 126 -6.99 -18.82 6.50
CA GLY A 126 -8.31 -18.26 6.81
C GLY A 126 -9.43 -19.27 6.52
N ILE A 127 -9.35 -19.96 5.38
CA ILE A 127 -10.32 -21.00 5.00
C ILE A 127 -10.27 -22.20 5.96
N ILE A 128 -9.06 -22.68 6.29
CA ILE A 128 -8.89 -23.82 7.21
C ILE A 128 -9.46 -23.47 8.59
N LYS A 129 -9.12 -22.29 9.14
CA LYS A 129 -9.65 -21.83 10.44
C LYS A 129 -11.16 -21.62 10.44
N ALA A 130 -11.74 -21.23 9.31
CA ALA A 130 -13.18 -21.07 9.17
C ALA A 130 -13.94 -22.40 9.04
N GLY A 131 -13.26 -23.55 8.98
CA GLY A 131 -13.89 -24.87 8.84
C GLY A 131 -14.13 -25.30 7.39
N GLY A 132 -13.38 -24.73 6.44
CA GLY A 132 -13.40 -25.10 5.03
C GLY A 132 -14.09 -24.08 4.12
N PRO A 133 -13.92 -24.20 2.78
CA PRO A 133 -14.42 -23.21 1.81
C PRO A 133 -15.94 -23.05 1.86
N GLN A 134 -16.65 -24.16 2.06
CA GLN A 134 -18.10 -24.18 2.12
C GLN A 134 -18.63 -23.38 3.32
N ARG A 135 -17.96 -23.52 4.47
CA ARG A 135 -18.34 -22.80 5.69
C ARG A 135 -18.07 -21.30 5.56
N VAL A 136 -16.98 -20.90 4.91
CA VAL A 136 -16.70 -19.50 4.56
C VAL A 136 -17.84 -18.92 3.70
N TRP A 137 -18.29 -19.68 2.69
CA TRP A 137 -19.37 -19.24 1.81
C TRP A 137 -20.70 -19.07 2.55
N THR A 138 -21.08 -20.03 3.41
CA THR A 138 -22.29 -19.94 4.23
C THR A 138 -22.24 -18.74 5.18
N ILE A 139 -21.10 -18.52 5.86
CA ILE A 139 -20.90 -17.35 6.73
C ILE A 139 -21.00 -16.04 5.93
N ALA A 140 -20.47 -16.00 4.70
CA ALA A 140 -20.55 -14.82 3.84
C ALA A 140 -21.98 -14.52 3.37
N LEU A 141 -22.78 -15.55 3.10
CA LEU A 141 -24.21 -15.44 2.79
C LEU A 141 -25.02 -14.96 4.00
N GLU A 142 -24.82 -15.58 5.17
CA GLU A 142 -25.52 -15.24 6.42
C GLU A 142 -25.28 -13.79 6.85
N ASN A 143 -24.04 -13.32 6.72
CA ASN A 143 -23.67 -11.94 7.06
C ASN A 143 -24.08 -10.91 5.99
N LYS A 144 -24.83 -11.31 4.95
CA LYS A 144 -25.20 -10.46 3.80
C LYS A 144 -23.99 -9.75 3.16
N ARG A 145 -22.79 -10.35 3.25
CA ARG A 145 -21.55 -9.80 2.67
C ARG A 145 -21.46 -10.04 1.17
N LEU A 146 -22.16 -11.05 0.68
CA LEU A 146 -22.36 -11.28 -0.74
C LEU A 146 -23.56 -10.43 -1.20
N GLN A 147 -23.32 -9.16 -1.50
CA GLN A 147 -24.27 -8.36 -2.27
C GLN A 147 -24.30 -8.94 -3.69
N SER A 148 -25.29 -9.80 -3.95
CA SER A 148 -25.52 -10.46 -5.23
C SER A 148 -25.86 -9.40 -6.28
N PHE A 149 -24.85 -8.92 -6.99
CA PHE A 149 -24.90 -8.10 -8.20
C PHE A 149 -26.18 -7.26 -8.39
N SER A 150 -26.23 -6.07 -7.80
CA SER A 150 -27.31 -5.11 -8.04
C SER A 150 -27.17 -4.47 -9.43
N PHE A 151 -27.93 -4.97 -10.41
CA PHE A 151 -27.98 -4.49 -11.80
C PHE A 151 -28.84 -3.24 -12.02
N SER A 152 -29.15 -2.50 -10.96
CA SER A 152 -29.91 -1.26 -11.05
C SER A 152 -29.06 -0.13 -11.66
N PRO A 153 -29.54 0.58 -12.70
CA PRO A 153 -28.84 1.72 -13.30
C PRO A 153 -28.93 3.02 -12.47
N ASP A 154 -29.49 2.97 -11.26
CA ASP A 154 -29.62 4.14 -10.39
C ASP A 154 -28.24 4.63 -9.88
N PRO A 155 -27.87 5.89 -10.14
CA PRO A 155 -26.57 6.45 -9.76
C PRO A 155 -26.44 6.77 -8.27
N PHE A 156 -27.55 6.73 -7.51
CA PHE A 156 -27.56 6.98 -6.06
C PHE A 156 -27.35 5.71 -5.23
N LEU A 157 -27.36 4.54 -5.87
CA LEU A 157 -27.03 3.28 -5.20
C LEU A 157 -25.52 3.18 -5.00
N ARG A 158 -25.11 3.01 -3.74
CA ARG A 158 -23.69 3.03 -3.32
C ARG A 158 -22.81 1.99 -4.04
N HIS A 159 -23.37 0.83 -4.38
CA HIS A 159 -22.65 -0.27 -5.03
C HIS A 159 -23.54 -0.99 -6.05
N SER A 160 -23.83 -0.34 -7.17
CA SER A 160 -24.41 -1.01 -8.35
C SER A 160 -23.32 -1.48 -9.31
N VAL A 161 -23.60 -2.51 -10.12
CA VAL A 161 -22.67 -3.00 -11.16
C VAL A 161 -22.25 -1.85 -12.08
N TRP A 162 -23.18 -0.94 -12.42
CA TRP A 162 -22.91 0.21 -13.27
C TRP A 162 -22.01 1.26 -12.59
N SER A 163 -22.29 1.60 -11.33
CA SER A 163 -21.45 2.54 -10.57
C SER A 163 -20.03 2.00 -10.40
N LEU A 164 -19.88 0.69 -10.19
CA LEU A 164 -18.60 0.04 -10.00
C LEU A 164 -17.85 -0.16 -11.32
N ALA A 165 -18.56 -0.49 -12.40
CA ALA A 165 -17.97 -0.63 -13.73
C ALA A 165 -17.48 0.72 -14.27
N ILE A 166 -18.32 1.76 -14.22
CA ILE A 166 -17.97 3.10 -14.72
C ILE A 166 -16.93 3.76 -13.81
N GLY A 167 -17.16 3.75 -12.49
CA GLY A 167 -16.23 4.31 -11.52
C GLY A 167 -14.88 3.58 -11.51
N GLY A 168 -14.92 2.24 -11.50
CA GLY A 168 -13.73 1.39 -11.56
C GLY A 168 -12.96 1.56 -12.86
N ALA A 169 -13.63 1.55 -14.02
CA ALA A 169 -12.99 1.79 -15.30
C ALA A 169 -12.34 3.17 -15.37
N SER A 170 -13.02 4.21 -14.88
CA SER A 170 -12.47 5.58 -14.82
C SER A 170 -11.22 5.66 -13.93
N LEU A 171 -11.25 5.03 -12.74
CA LEU A 171 -10.09 4.97 -11.84
C LEU A 171 -8.90 4.24 -12.47
N VAL A 172 -9.18 3.10 -13.13
CA VAL A 172 -8.16 2.30 -13.81
C VAL A 172 -7.58 3.08 -14.99
N LEU A 173 -8.41 3.66 -15.85
CA LEU A 173 -7.93 4.47 -16.97
C LEU A 173 -7.12 5.68 -16.51
N SER A 174 -7.56 6.39 -15.46
CA SER A 174 -6.80 7.52 -14.90
C SER A 174 -5.42 7.08 -14.42
N THR A 175 -5.36 5.95 -13.72
CA THR A 175 -4.12 5.36 -13.22
C THR A 175 -3.18 4.96 -14.36
N PHE A 176 -3.67 4.40 -15.47
CA PHE A 176 -2.80 4.01 -16.58
C PHE A 176 -2.45 5.16 -17.53
N SER A 177 -3.34 6.15 -17.70
CA SER A 177 -3.18 7.24 -18.68
C SER A 177 -2.31 8.39 -18.17
N ALA A 178 -2.35 8.66 -16.85
CA ALA A 178 -1.67 9.82 -16.25
C ALA A 178 -0.45 9.45 -15.39
N ASN A 179 -0.18 8.17 -15.13
CA ASN A 179 0.98 7.79 -14.33
C ASN A 179 2.27 7.82 -15.14
N GLN A 180 3.03 8.89 -14.91
CA GLN A 180 4.37 9.08 -15.43
C GLN A 180 5.29 7.87 -15.18
N THR A 181 5.21 7.25 -13.99
CA THR A 181 6.07 6.13 -13.60
C THR A 181 5.85 4.86 -14.44
N LEU A 182 4.61 4.61 -14.89
CA LEU A 182 4.29 3.44 -15.72
C LEU A 182 4.77 3.65 -17.15
N VAL A 183 4.53 4.83 -17.71
CA VAL A 183 5.02 5.22 -19.05
C VAL A 183 6.55 5.14 -19.09
N GLN A 184 7.22 5.58 -18.03
CA GLN A 184 8.67 5.53 -17.94
C GLN A 184 9.21 4.09 -17.92
N ARG A 185 8.50 3.14 -17.29
CA ARG A 185 8.87 1.71 -17.29
C ARG A 185 8.65 1.04 -18.65
N TYR A 186 7.62 1.46 -19.40
CA TYR A 186 7.39 0.96 -20.76
C TYR A 186 8.44 1.45 -21.77
N LEU A 187 9.04 2.60 -21.51
CA LEU A 187 9.97 3.27 -22.44
C LEU A 187 11.45 3.14 -22.03
N SER A 188 11.76 2.56 -20.87
CA SER A 188 13.13 2.33 -20.36
C SER A 188 13.72 1.01 -20.84
#